data_AF-A0A0F9CHT5-F1
#
_entry.id   AF-A0A0F9CHT5-F1
#
_cell.length_a   1.000
_cell.length_b   1.000
_cell.length_c   1.000
_cell.angle_alpha   90.00
_cell.angle_beta   90.00
_cell.angle_gamma   90.00
#
_symmetry.space_group_name_H-M   'P 1'
#
loop_
_entity.id
_entity.type
_entity.pdbx_description
1 polymer ?
#
loop_
_entity_poly.entity_id
_entity_poly.type
_entity_poly.pdbx_seq_one_letter_code
_entity_poly.pdbx_strand_id
1 'polypeptide(L)'
;MTWDIHTEEFVAWAKAYEGPRFHAVLCDPPYGLRFMGKDWDRVSAKEWGEAMMPLLYPGAIVFMFGGTRTWHKLATGMEEAGFEIWDTLMWLHGQGFPKAQDVSKLIDKEGGFNRNIAKHRRADREGYRIETQGTPSLPPTETSSPWQGHKTAALKPAWEPILCFRAPRQGKSYAELAMEYGSGALNVDGARVGYQSETDKSSATPQGECTNRSGRLAGKAQGGGERTKFERPEQKGRYPANLVLDEESAEMLDEQRPFTSQTGNRKVKHRVQQETMSTPFSRGQDAPEYTDSGGPSRFFYCAKASRSEREAGLEGFDGEQRDLSRRPDQKAMNDGEGNPYNRGVVKVRNNHPTVKPITLIKWLATLLLPPDSVKPRR
;
A
#
# COMPACT_ATOMS: atom_id res chain seq x y z
N MET A 1 -23.04 -13.72 7.68
CA MET A 1 -22.60 -12.31 7.68
C MET A 1 -23.66 -11.53 6.94
N THR A 2 -24.29 -10.58 7.60
CA THR A 2 -25.22 -9.62 7.00
C THR A 2 -24.39 -8.42 6.57
N TRP A 3 -24.46 -8.05 5.31
CA TRP A 3 -23.89 -6.82 4.76
C TRP A 3 -25.03 -6.04 4.11
N ASP A 4 -24.96 -4.73 4.19
CA ASP A 4 -25.96 -3.83 3.62
C ASP A 4 -25.27 -2.87 2.66
N ILE A 5 -25.87 -2.64 1.50
CA ILE A 5 -25.41 -1.66 0.52
C ILE A 5 -26.45 -0.55 0.45
N HIS A 6 -26.02 0.67 0.76
CA HIS A 6 -26.83 1.88 0.65
C HIS A 6 -26.46 2.61 -0.64
N THR A 7 -27.44 2.88 -1.50
CA THR A 7 -27.25 3.61 -2.77
C THR A 7 -27.70 5.05 -2.61
N GLU A 8 -26.97 5.82 -1.81
CA GLU A 8 -27.31 7.20 -1.43
C GLU A 8 -26.05 8.08 -1.42
N GLU A 9 -26.25 9.40 -1.44
CA GLU A 9 -25.15 10.35 -1.21
C GLU A 9 -24.75 10.29 0.28
N PHE A 10 -23.45 10.16 0.55
CA PHE A 10 -22.94 9.84 1.88
C PHE A 10 -23.34 10.87 2.95
N VAL A 11 -23.24 12.18 2.66
CA VAL A 11 -23.55 13.22 3.64
C VAL A 11 -25.05 13.23 3.97
N ALA A 12 -25.92 13.08 2.96
CA ALA A 12 -27.36 12.96 3.15
C ALA A 12 -27.72 11.73 3.99
N TRP A 13 -27.15 10.57 3.64
CA TRP A 13 -27.34 9.32 4.39
C TRP A 13 -26.85 9.44 5.83
N ALA A 14 -25.64 9.96 6.04
CA ALA A 14 -25.01 10.11 7.35
C ALA A 14 -25.85 11.00 8.28
N LYS A 15 -26.45 12.06 7.74
CA LYS A 15 -27.35 12.95 8.50
C LYS A 15 -28.68 12.28 8.88
N ALA A 16 -29.15 11.32 8.09
CA ALA A 16 -30.40 10.60 8.32
C ALA A 16 -30.21 9.30 9.12
N TYR A 17 -28.96 8.86 9.35
CA TYR A 17 -28.67 7.61 10.01
C TYR A 17 -28.95 7.67 11.52
N GLU A 18 -29.91 6.88 11.98
CA GLU A 18 -30.27 6.75 13.40
C GLU A 18 -29.80 5.43 14.03
N GLY A 19 -29.00 4.63 13.31
CA GLY A 19 -28.55 3.33 13.77
C GLY A 19 -27.38 3.39 14.77
N PRO A 20 -26.90 2.22 15.22
CA PRO A 20 -25.73 2.12 16.08
C PRO A 20 -24.46 2.69 15.44
N ARG A 21 -23.57 3.25 16.27
CA ARG A 21 -22.30 3.83 15.81
C ARG A 21 -21.31 2.79 15.29
N PHE A 22 -20.32 3.25 14.54
CA PHE A 22 -19.24 2.47 13.93
C PHE A 22 -17.93 2.60 14.72
N HIS A 23 -17.12 1.54 14.71
CA HIS A 23 -15.83 1.45 15.40
C HIS A 23 -14.68 1.94 14.52
N ALA A 24 -14.86 1.82 13.20
CA ALA A 24 -13.87 2.24 12.23
C ALA A 24 -14.49 2.53 10.85
N VAL A 25 -13.73 3.23 10.00
CA VAL A 25 -14.12 3.52 8.61
C VAL A 25 -12.92 3.29 7.69
N LEU A 26 -13.16 2.69 6.53
CA LEU A 26 -12.20 2.59 5.44
C LEU A 26 -12.89 3.11 4.17
N CYS A 27 -12.35 4.15 3.54
CA CYS A 27 -12.96 4.71 2.33
C CYS A 27 -11.94 5.25 1.32
N ASP A 28 -12.37 5.29 0.06
CA ASP A 28 -11.66 5.87 -1.09
C ASP A 28 -12.49 7.06 -1.61
N PRO A 29 -12.39 8.25 -0.97
CA PRO A 29 -13.21 9.40 -1.33
C PRO A 29 -12.73 10.04 -2.65
N PRO A 30 -13.52 10.95 -3.23
CA PRO A 30 -13.05 11.82 -4.31
C PRO A 30 -11.76 12.59 -3.95
N TYR A 31 -10.79 12.61 -4.87
CA TYR A 31 -9.46 13.17 -4.64
C TYR A 31 -9.34 14.65 -5.03
N GLY A 32 -10.32 15.24 -5.71
CA GLY A 32 -10.23 16.64 -6.11
C GLY A 32 -9.34 16.88 -7.32
N LEU A 33 -9.11 15.86 -8.13
CA LEU A 33 -8.27 15.92 -9.33
C LEU A 33 -9.07 16.39 -10.56
N ARG A 34 -10.40 16.61 -10.42
CA ARG A 34 -11.34 16.78 -11.54
C ARG A 34 -11.19 15.65 -12.55
N PHE A 35 -11.16 14.41 -12.06
CA PHE A 35 -10.97 13.22 -12.85
C PHE A 35 -11.97 13.18 -14.01
N MET A 36 -11.45 13.13 -15.24
CA MET A 36 -12.24 13.20 -16.48
C MET A 36 -13.15 14.43 -16.60
N GLY A 37 -12.81 15.53 -15.93
CA GLY A 37 -13.62 16.76 -15.90
C GLY A 37 -14.97 16.59 -15.19
N LYS A 38 -15.15 15.52 -14.41
CA LYS A 38 -16.41 15.23 -13.73
C LYS A 38 -16.49 15.92 -12.38
N ASP A 39 -17.69 16.35 -12.04
CA ASP A 39 -17.97 17.12 -10.84
C ASP A 39 -18.02 16.31 -9.55
N TRP A 40 -18.15 14.99 -9.64
CA TRP A 40 -18.08 14.13 -8.46
C TRP A 40 -16.67 14.09 -7.85
N ASP A 41 -15.62 14.39 -8.63
CA ASP A 41 -14.23 14.36 -8.15
C ASP A 41 -13.79 15.67 -7.48
N ARG A 42 -14.62 16.20 -6.58
CA ARG A 42 -14.37 17.40 -5.77
C ARG A 42 -14.06 16.97 -4.33
N VAL A 43 -13.09 17.61 -3.68
CA VAL A 43 -12.82 17.35 -2.25
C VAL A 43 -13.78 18.19 -1.40
N SER A 44 -14.62 17.52 -0.62
CA SER A 44 -15.49 18.12 0.41
C SER A 44 -15.17 17.53 1.80
N ALA A 45 -13.87 17.34 2.08
CA ALA A 45 -13.37 16.60 3.24
C ALA A 45 -13.94 17.05 4.59
N LYS A 46 -14.07 18.37 4.81
CA LYS A 46 -14.68 18.90 6.04
C LYS A 46 -16.12 18.46 6.20
N GLU A 47 -16.93 18.61 5.16
CA GLU A 47 -18.35 18.23 5.18
C GLU A 47 -18.51 16.72 5.43
N TRP A 48 -17.66 15.89 4.79
CA TRP A 48 -17.63 14.45 5.03
C TRP A 48 -17.25 14.14 6.48
N GLY A 49 -16.24 14.81 7.03
CA GLY A 49 -15.82 14.64 8.42
C GLY A 49 -16.90 15.04 9.41
N GLU A 50 -17.54 16.20 9.22
CA GLU A 50 -18.64 16.69 10.08
C GLU A 50 -19.84 15.74 10.06
N ALA A 51 -20.18 15.18 8.89
CA ALA A 51 -21.24 14.19 8.76
C ALA A 51 -20.85 12.83 9.35
N MET A 52 -19.58 12.45 9.27
CA MET A 52 -19.07 11.17 9.77
C MET A 52 -18.93 11.15 11.29
N MET A 53 -18.52 12.27 11.92
CA MET A 53 -18.19 12.33 13.35
C MET A 53 -19.30 11.78 14.28
N PRO A 54 -20.60 12.10 14.10
CA PRO A 54 -21.67 11.56 14.94
C PRO A 54 -21.91 10.06 14.79
N LEU A 55 -21.49 9.48 13.66
CA LEU A 55 -21.62 8.06 13.36
C LEU A 55 -20.60 7.21 14.13
N LEU A 56 -19.55 7.82 14.68
CA LEU A 56 -18.40 7.10 15.22
C LEU A 56 -18.42 7.03 16.75
N TYR A 57 -17.94 5.90 17.29
CA TYR A 57 -17.58 5.85 18.70
C TYR A 57 -16.37 6.77 18.98
N PRO A 58 -16.24 7.32 20.20
CA PRO A 58 -15.03 8.03 20.60
C PRO A 58 -13.78 7.21 20.32
N GLY A 59 -12.71 7.82 19.81
CA GLY A 59 -11.48 7.10 19.45
C GLY A 59 -11.56 6.21 18.20
N ALA A 60 -12.68 6.11 17.49
CA ALA A 60 -12.77 5.33 16.25
C ALA A 60 -11.69 5.74 15.24
N ILE A 61 -11.17 4.75 14.51
CA ILE A 61 -10.07 4.95 13.55
C ILE A 61 -10.64 5.00 12.12
N VAL A 62 -10.17 5.96 11.34
CA VAL A 62 -10.61 6.15 9.96
C VAL A 62 -9.41 6.12 9.03
N PHE A 63 -9.48 5.30 7.98
CA PHE A 63 -8.54 5.28 6.87
C PHE A 63 -9.19 5.85 5.62
N MET A 64 -8.56 6.88 5.04
CA MET A 64 -9.03 7.49 3.79
C MET A 64 -7.91 7.51 2.77
N PHE A 65 -8.15 6.95 1.59
CA PHE A 65 -7.21 7.12 0.48
C PHE A 65 -7.21 8.57 -0.03
N GLY A 66 -6.09 9.00 -0.62
CA GLY A 66 -5.95 10.33 -1.19
C GLY A 66 -5.08 10.36 -2.44
N GLY A 67 -5.14 11.48 -3.16
CA GLY A 67 -4.27 11.74 -4.31
C GLY A 67 -2.94 12.37 -3.89
N THR A 68 -1.83 11.97 -4.51
CA THR A 68 -0.46 12.48 -4.22
C THR A 68 -0.31 14.01 -4.26
N ARG A 69 -1.18 14.72 -4.98
CA ARG A 69 -1.14 16.18 -5.12
C ARG A 69 -2.12 16.91 -4.21
N THR A 70 -3.18 16.24 -3.77
CA THR A 70 -4.35 16.86 -3.13
C THR A 70 -4.65 16.28 -1.75
N TRP A 71 -3.88 15.27 -1.29
CA TRP A 71 -4.05 14.65 0.02
C TRP A 71 -4.05 15.66 1.17
N HIS A 72 -3.28 16.75 1.07
CA HIS A 72 -3.26 17.81 2.08
C HIS A 72 -4.65 18.45 2.29
N LYS A 73 -5.49 18.53 1.26
CA LYS A 73 -6.86 19.05 1.37
C LYS A 73 -7.76 18.10 2.17
N LEU A 74 -7.54 16.80 2.01
CA LEU A 74 -8.22 15.77 2.80
C LEU A 74 -7.78 15.84 4.25
N ALA A 75 -6.46 15.95 4.50
CA ALA A 75 -5.89 16.14 5.83
C ALA A 75 -6.49 17.36 6.55
N THR A 76 -6.34 18.55 5.96
CA THR A 76 -6.82 19.79 6.56
C THR A 76 -8.34 19.79 6.77
N GLY A 77 -9.12 19.30 5.80
CA GLY A 77 -10.58 19.26 5.95
C GLY A 77 -11.04 18.35 7.09
N MET A 78 -10.39 17.19 7.26
CA MET A 78 -10.71 16.28 8.37
C MET A 78 -10.27 16.85 9.73
N GLU A 79 -9.13 17.54 9.81
CA GLU A 79 -8.70 18.25 11.02
C GLU A 79 -9.69 19.38 11.39
N GLU A 80 -10.15 20.16 10.41
CA GLU A 80 -11.17 21.19 10.61
C GLU A 80 -12.51 20.62 11.08
N ALA A 81 -12.84 19.38 10.70
CA ALA A 81 -14.00 18.64 11.20
C ALA A 81 -13.79 18.06 12.62
N GLY A 82 -12.59 18.21 13.19
CA GLY A 82 -12.25 17.80 14.55
C GLY A 82 -11.60 16.43 14.69
N PHE A 83 -11.14 15.81 13.59
CA PHE A 83 -10.37 14.57 13.65
C PHE A 83 -8.90 14.82 13.98
N GLU A 84 -8.27 13.85 14.65
CA GLU A 84 -6.82 13.84 14.90
C GLU A 84 -6.12 13.00 13.83
N ILE A 85 -5.18 13.58 13.09
CA ILE A 85 -4.26 12.79 12.26
C ILE A 85 -3.23 12.14 13.18
N TRP A 86 -3.07 10.82 13.07
CA TRP A 86 -2.10 10.08 13.90
C TRP A 86 -1.01 9.37 13.10
N ASP A 87 -1.23 9.09 11.80
CA ASP A 87 -0.21 8.53 10.90
C ASP A 87 -0.64 8.72 9.43
N THR A 88 0.18 8.25 8.49
CA THR A 88 -0.14 8.14 7.07
C THR A 88 0.51 6.89 6.52
N LEU A 89 -0.29 5.95 5.98
CA LEU A 89 0.28 4.86 5.20
C LEU A 89 0.58 5.32 3.78
N MET A 90 1.69 4.85 3.21
CA MET A 90 2.04 5.07 1.82
C MET A 90 1.93 3.75 1.06
N TRP A 91 1.02 3.68 0.10
CA TRP A 91 0.95 2.56 -0.83
C TRP A 91 1.76 2.87 -2.08
N LEU A 92 2.97 2.33 -2.18
CA LEU A 92 3.84 2.47 -3.34
C LEU A 92 3.38 1.53 -4.45
N HIS A 93 3.24 2.07 -5.65
CA HIS A 93 2.91 1.31 -6.84
C HIS A 93 3.75 1.76 -8.04
N GLY A 94 4.59 0.87 -8.56
CA GLY A 94 5.55 1.19 -9.65
C GLY A 94 4.90 1.53 -10.99
N GLN A 95 3.58 1.26 -11.14
CA GLN A 95 2.89 1.20 -12.43
C GLN A 95 2.16 2.48 -12.89
N GLY A 96 2.37 3.63 -12.25
CA GLY A 96 1.75 4.89 -12.71
C GLY A 96 2.08 5.24 -14.17
N PHE A 97 1.18 5.91 -14.87
CA PHE A 97 1.45 6.42 -16.22
C PHE A 97 1.84 7.90 -16.16
N PRO A 98 2.93 8.34 -16.82
CA PRO A 98 3.20 9.76 -17.02
C PRO A 98 2.04 10.42 -17.77
N LYS A 99 1.48 11.48 -17.20
CA LYS A 99 0.38 12.27 -17.82
C LYS A 99 0.82 13.66 -18.29
N ALA A 100 2.11 13.96 -18.20
CA ALA A 100 2.68 15.23 -18.65
C ALA A 100 2.55 15.37 -20.18
N GLN A 101 2.08 16.53 -20.62
CA GLN A 101 1.91 16.87 -22.04
C GLN A 101 3.20 17.51 -22.56
N ASP A 102 3.55 17.26 -23.83
CA ASP A 102 4.74 17.85 -24.46
C ASP A 102 4.49 19.34 -24.80
N VAL A 103 5.29 20.23 -24.24
CA VAL A 103 5.11 21.69 -24.36
C VAL A 103 5.29 22.15 -25.80
N SER A 104 6.26 21.58 -26.53
CA SER A 104 6.42 21.91 -27.95
C SER A 104 5.14 21.62 -28.74
N LYS A 105 4.41 20.55 -28.40
CA LYS A 105 3.16 20.17 -29.10
C LYS A 105 2.03 21.12 -28.76
N LEU A 106 2.01 21.64 -27.54
CA LEU A 106 1.03 22.64 -27.11
C LEU A 106 1.25 23.96 -27.85
N ILE A 107 2.51 24.44 -27.93
CA ILE A 107 2.87 25.68 -28.64
C ILE A 107 2.46 25.59 -30.11
N ASP A 108 2.81 24.50 -30.79
CA ASP A 108 2.44 24.34 -32.21
C ASP A 108 0.92 24.29 -32.38
N LYS A 109 0.21 23.58 -31.50
CA LYS A 109 -1.25 23.50 -31.54
C LYS A 109 -1.92 24.87 -31.34
N GLU A 110 -1.43 25.67 -30.41
CA GLU A 110 -1.91 27.05 -30.17
C GLU A 110 -1.59 27.97 -31.37
N GLY A 111 -0.43 27.78 -32.00
CA GLY A 111 -0.06 28.46 -33.25
C GLY A 111 -0.77 27.94 -34.50
N GLY A 112 -1.73 27.02 -34.36
CA GLY A 112 -2.47 26.43 -35.49
C GLY A 112 -1.68 25.40 -36.32
N PHE A 113 -0.46 25.05 -35.90
CA PHE A 113 0.40 24.08 -36.56
C PHE A 113 0.16 22.67 -36.00
N ASN A 114 -0.61 21.85 -36.71
CA ASN A 114 -0.84 20.46 -36.31
C ASN A 114 0.29 19.54 -36.79
N ARG A 115 1.19 19.16 -35.87
CA ARG A 115 2.13 18.06 -36.09
C ARG A 115 1.38 16.73 -36.05
N ASN A 116 0.79 16.34 -37.17
CA ASN A 116 0.19 15.01 -37.32
C ASN A 116 1.23 13.94 -36.98
N ILE A 117 0.84 12.88 -36.27
CA ILE A 117 1.69 11.72 -36.08
C ILE A 117 1.72 10.96 -37.41
N ALA A 118 2.89 10.80 -38.04
CA ALA A 118 2.99 9.96 -39.22
C ALA A 118 2.72 8.52 -38.78
N LYS A 119 1.57 7.93 -39.13
CA LYS A 119 1.36 6.50 -38.94
C LYS A 119 2.21 5.74 -39.96
N HIS A 120 3.34 5.19 -39.53
CA HIS A 120 4.15 4.31 -40.39
C HIS A 120 3.43 2.98 -40.57
N ARG A 121 3.05 2.64 -41.81
CA ARG A 121 2.53 1.32 -42.16
C ARG A 121 3.72 0.42 -42.49
N ARG A 122 4.15 -0.45 -41.58
CA ARG A 122 5.00 -1.60 -41.93
C ARG A 122 4.09 -2.78 -42.27
N ALA A 123 4.24 -3.31 -43.48
CA ALA A 123 3.69 -4.62 -43.84
C ALA A 123 4.74 -5.68 -43.50
N ASP A 124 4.37 -6.68 -42.70
CA ASP A 124 5.16 -7.89 -42.56
C ASP A 124 4.79 -8.92 -43.65
N ARG A 125 5.59 -9.99 -43.74
CA ARG A 125 5.51 -11.04 -44.78
C ARG A 125 4.25 -11.92 -44.69
N GLU A 126 3.43 -11.78 -43.65
CA GLU A 126 2.23 -12.59 -43.41
C GLU A 126 0.92 -11.77 -43.43
N GLY A 127 0.98 -10.50 -43.83
CA GLY A 127 -0.22 -9.66 -43.98
C GLY A 127 -0.73 -9.04 -42.68
N TYR A 128 0.04 -9.10 -41.58
CA TYR A 128 -0.28 -8.44 -40.33
C TYR A 128 0.12 -6.95 -40.38
N ARG A 129 -0.81 -6.08 -39.99
CA ARG A 129 -0.61 -4.62 -39.94
C ARG A 129 -0.41 -4.18 -38.49
N ILE A 130 0.81 -3.85 -38.11
CA ILE A 130 1.11 -3.26 -36.79
C ILE A 130 1.09 -1.73 -36.95
N GLU A 131 0.15 -1.05 -36.29
CA GLU A 131 0.22 0.42 -36.10
C GLU A 131 1.15 0.73 -34.92
N THR A 132 2.39 1.13 -35.21
CA THR A 132 3.30 1.68 -34.20
C THR A 132 3.04 3.18 -34.08
N GLN A 133 3.06 3.75 -32.87
CA GLN A 133 3.04 5.21 -32.69
C GLN A 133 4.27 5.78 -33.40
N GLY A 134 4.03 6.50 -34.50
CA GLY A 134 5.11 7.02 -35.31
C GLY A 134 5.74 8.27 -34.72
N THR A 135 6.88 8.63 -35.30
CA THR A 135 7.50 9.95 -35.12
C THR A 135 6.54 11.05 -35.59
N PRO A 136 6.58 12.26 -35.00
CA PRO A 136 5.87 13.41 -35.56
C PRO A 136 6.21 13.53 -37.06
N SER A 137 5.19 13.68 -37.91
CA SER A 137 5.37 13.77 -39.37
C SER A 137 6.16 15.02 -39.80
N LEU A 138 6.25 16.01 -38.91
CA LEU A 138 6.91 17.29 -39.13
C LEU A 138 7.76 17.64 -37.90
N PRO A 139 8.94 18.28 -38.11
CA PRO A 139 9.74 18.79 -37.01
C PRO A 139 8.98 19.90 -36.25
N PRO A 140 9.40 20.22 -35.01
CA PRO A 140 8.92 21.41 -34.31
C PRO A 140 9.15 22.68 -35.15
N THR A 141 8.31 23.69 -34.97
CA THR A 141 8.54 25.04 -35.53
C THR A 141 9.75 25.69 -34.86
N GLU A 142 10.33 26.75 -35.45
CA GLU A 142 11.44 27.50 -34.81
C GLU A 142 11.06 27.98 -33.40
N THR A 143 9.80 28.39 -33.21
CA THR A 143 9.26 28.84 -31.92
C THR A 143 9.08 27.71 -30.92
N SER A 144 8.72 26.50 -31.35
CA SER A 144 8.48 25.35 -30.45
C SER A 144 9.68 24.44 -30.25
N SER A 145 10.68 24.50 -31.13
CA SER A 145 11.91 23.70 -31.06
C SER A 145 12.67 23.80 -29.72
N PRO A 146 12.83 25.00 -29.11
CA PRO A 146 13.47 25.10 -27.79
C PRO A 146 12.76 24.32 -26.69
N TRP A 147 11.46 24.08 -26.84
CA TRP A 147 10.61 23.39 -25.87
C TRP A 147 10.48 21.88 -26.15
N GLN A 148 11.18 21.35 -27.14
CA GLN A 148 11.15 19.92 -27.43
C GLN A 148 11.68 19.12 -26.23
N GLY A 149 10.98 18.06 -25.85
CA GLY A 149 11.32 17.26 -24.67
C GLY A 149 10.89 17.86 -23.32
N HIS A 150 10.55 19.16 -23.28
CA HIS A 150 9.96 19.78 -22.12
C HIS A 150 8.49 19.38 -22.01
N LYS A 151 8.07 18.94 -20.83
CA LYS A 151 6.68 18.54 -20.57
C LYS A 151 6.05 19.42 -19.50
N THR A 152 4.73 19.46 -19.46
CA THR A 152 3.99 20.12 -18.39
C THR A 152 4.38 19.55 -17.03
N ALA A 153 4.32 20.37 -15.97
CA ALA A 153 4.70 19.99 -14.62
C ALA A 153 3.81 18.86 -14.07
N ALA A 154 4.21 17.62 -14.32
CA ALA A 154 3.52 16.44 -13.83
C ALA A 154 4.49 15.25 -13.73
N LEU A 155 4.78 14.82 -12.50
CA LEU A 155 5.48 13.57 -12.26
C LEU A 155 4.51 12.38 -12.37
N LYS A 156 5.08 11.21 -12.70
CA LYS A 156 4.38 9.92 -12.66
C LYS A 156 3.96 9.65 -11.21
N PRO A 157 2.67 9.49 -10.89
CA PRO A 157 2.26 9.09 -9.55
C PRO A 157 2.71 7.64 -9.32
N ALA A 158 3.52 7.41 -8.29
CA ALA A 158 4.07 6.11 -7.95
C ALA A 158 3.71 5.67 -6.52
N TRP A 159 2.80 6.40 -5.89
CA TRP A 159 2.33 6.11 -4.56
C TRP A 159 0.92 6.68 -4.35
N GLU A 160 0.21 6.17 -3.37
CA GLU A 160 -1.03 6.75 -2.84
C GLU A 160 -0.94 6.89 -1.31
N PRO A 161 -1.22 8.08 -0.74
CA PRO A 161 -1.42 8.23 0.69
C PRO A 161 -2.74 7.57 1.14
N ILE A 162 -2.68 6.93 2.29
CA ILE A 162 -3.84 6.53 3.10
C ILE A 162 -3.70 7.30 4.41
N LEU A 163 -4.52 8.33 4.58
CA LEU A 163 -4.48 9.18 5.76
C LEU A 163 -5.17 8.46 6.93
N CYS A 164 -4.51 8.46 8.08
CA CYS A 164 -4.98 7.81 9.29
C CYS A 164 -5.52 8.84 10.27
N PHE A 165 -6.83 8.85 10.44
CA PHE A 165 -7.51 9.75 11.36
C PHE A 165 -8.06 8.99 12.56
N ARG A 166 -8.30 9.74 13.64
CA ARG A 166 -8.94 9.25 14.86
C ARG A 166 -9.98 10.26 15.32
N ALA A 167 -11.19 9.78 15.64
CA ALA A 167 -12.20 10.58 16.30
C ALA A 167 -11.72 10.94 17.73
N PRO A 168 -12.00 12.16 18.25
CA PRO A 168 -11.52 12.58 19.56
C PRO A 168 -11.81 11.56 20.66
N ARG A 169 -10.83 11.36 21.55
CA ARG A 169 -10.95 10.39 22.66
C ARG A 169 -11.84 10.86 23.80
N GLN A 170 -12.29 12.11 23.78
CA GLN A 170 -13.13 12.72 24.82
C GLN A 170 -12.54 12.57 26.23
N GLY A 171 -11.22 12.71 26.36
CA GLY A 171 -10.50 12.57 27.63
C GLY A 171 -10.25 11.14 28.11
N LYS A 172 -10.76 10.12 27.40
CA LYS A 172 -10.61 8.70 27.79
C LYS A 172 -9.25 8.12 27.40
N SER A 173 -8.76 7.19 28.21
CA SER A 173 -7.62 6.32 27.91
C SER A 173 -7.97 5.25 26.88
N TYR A 174 -6.97 4.65 26.24
CA TYR A 174 -7.18 3.55 25.29
C TYR A 174 -7.86 2.33 25.92
N ALA A 175 -7.58 2.04 27.20
CA ALA A 175 -8.22 0.95 27.90
C ALA A 175 -9.72 1.21 28.12
N GLU A 176 -10.09 2.44 28.50
CA GLU A 176 -11.50 2.82 28.67
C GLU A 176 -12.25 2.78 27.34
N LEU A 177 -11.65 3.28 26.26
CA LEU A 177 -12.24 3.21 24.92
C LEU A 177 -12.48 1.76 24.48
N ALA A 178 -11.48 0.89 24.68
CA ALA A 178 -11.59 -0.52 24.33
C ALA A 178 -12.66 -1.26 25.15
N MET A 179 -12.76 -0.97 26.45
CA MET A 179 -13.72 -1.65 27.33
C MET A 179 -15.14 -1.13 27.19
N GLU A 180 -15.33 0.16 26.93
CA GLU A 180 -16.66 0.78 26.85
C GLU A 180 -17.24 0.72 25.44
N TYR A 181 -16.41 0.92 24.42
CA TYR A 181 -16.86 1.04 23.03
C TYR A 181 -16.25 0.01 22.08
N GLY A 182 -15.15 -0.65 22.48
CA GLY A 182 -14.40 -1.51 21.56
C GLY A 182 -13.72 -0.74 20.44
N SER A 183 -13.42 0.55 20.64
CA SER A 183 -12.79 1.44 19.66
C SER A 183 -11.39 1.89 20.12
N GLY A 184 -10.67 2.65 19.28
CA GLY A 184 -9.42 3.30 19.69
C GLY A 184 -8.16 2.45 19.56
N ALA A 185 -8.24 1.25 18.98
CA ALA A 185 -7.10 0.35 18.85
C ALA A 185 -6.99 -0.23 17.43
N LEU A 186 -5.76 -0.52 17.01
CA LEU A 186 -5.47 -1.30 15.82
C LEU A 186 -5.34 -2.78 16.18
N ASN A 187 -5.89 -3.64 15.34
CA ASN A 187 -5.65 -5.08 15.39
C ASN A 187 -4.32 -5.42 14.70
N VAL A 188 -3.24 -5.06 15.39
CA VAL A 188 -1.85 -5.30 14.95
C VAL A 188 -1.60 -6.79 14.76
N ASP A 189 -2.02 -7.62 15.72
CA ASP A 189 -1.77 -9.07 15.69
C ASP A 189 -2.46 -9.74 14.50
N GLY A 190 -3.68 -9.33 14.15
CA GLY A 190 -4.39 -9.86 12.98
C GLY A 190 -3.81 -9.40 11.64
N ALA A 191 -3.07 -8.28 11.62
CA ALA A 191 -2.52 -7.68 10.41
C ALA A 191 -1.00 -7.84 10.25
N ARG A 192 -0.36 -8.66 11.09
CA ARG A 192 1.09 -8.90 11.01
C ARG A 192 1.51 -9.40 9.63
N VAL A 193 2.68 -8.96 9.19
CA VAL A 193 3.30 -9.48 7.96
C VAL A 193 3.93 -10.84 8.28
N GLY A 194 3.42 -11.88 7.64
CA GLY A 194 3.91 -13.25 7.82
C GLY A 194 5.35 -13.42 7.33
N TYR A 195 6.06 -14.38 7.93
CA TYR A 195 7.39 -14.78 7.44
C TYR A 195 7.27 -15.57 6.14
N GLN A 196 8.20 -15.36 5.22
CA GLN A 196 8.20 -16.04 3.92
C GLN A 196 8.73 -17.48 4.02
N SER A 197 9.48 -17.80 5.09
CA SER A 197 10.06 -19.13 5.32
C SER A 197 10.40 -19.35 6.80
N GLU A 198 10.62 -20.60 7.22
CA GLU A 198 11.15 -20.91 8.55
C GLU A 198 12.55 -20.33 8.76
N THR A 199 13.35 -20.19 7.69
CA THR A 199 14.64 -19.50 7.73
C THR A 199 14.49 -18.00 8.03
N ASP A 200 13.56 -17.31 7.37
CA ASP A 200 13.21 -15.89 7.64
C ASP A 200 12.64 -15.69 9.04
N LYS A 201 11.81 -16.62 9.51
CA LYS A 201 11.34 -16.63 10.89
C LYS A 201 12.49 -16.80 11.88
N SER A 202 13.39 -17.75 11.62
CA SER A 202 14.53 -18.03 12.49
C SER A 202 15.56 -16.91 12.52
N SER A 203 15.72 -16.13 11.44
CA SER A 203 16.59 -14.95 11.39
C SER A 203 15.95 -13.75 12.10
N ALA A 204 14.61 -13.63 12.08
CA ALA A 204 13.87 -12.59 12.77
C ALA A 204 13.71 -12.83 14.28
N THR A 205 13.78 -14.08 14.74
CA THR A 205 13.72 -14.43 16.16
C THR A 205 15.12 -14.61 16.75
N PRO A 206 15.51 -13.91 17.84
CA PRO A 206 16.79 -14.16 18.51
C PRO A 206 16.91 -15.64 18.94
N GLN A 207 18.02 -16.31 18.59
CA GLN A 207 18.24 -17.71 18.99
C GLN A 207 18.34 -17.84 20.52
N GLY A 208 17.51 -18.72 21.10
CA GLY A 208 17.51 -19.06 22.53
C GLY A 208 16.11 -19.22 23.12
N GLU A 209 15.95 -20.15 24.06
CA GLU A 209 14.68 -20.33 24.79
C GLU A 209 14.35 -19.07 25.61
N CYS A 210 13.12 -18.60 25.47
CA CYS A 210 12.65 -17.35 26.04
C CYS A 210 12.12 -17.63 27.42
N THR A 211 13.03 -17.62 28.40
CA THR A 211 12.69 -17.96 29.76
C THR A 211 12.58 -16.71 30.59
N ASN A 212 11.38 -16.36 31.05
CA ASN A 212 11.24 -15.37 32.11
C ASN A 212 11.49 -16.06 33.46
N ARG A 213 12.23 -15.40 34.35
CA ARG A 213 12.44 -15.89 35.71
C ARG A 213 11.29 -15.31 36.54
N SER A 214 10.30 -16.13 36.89
CA SER A 214 9.20 -15.68 37.75
C SER A 214 9.77 -15.12 39.05
N GLY A 215 9.35 -13.91 39.42
CA GLY A 215 10.05 -13.02 40.34
C GLY A 215 10.38 -13.60 41.72
N ARG A 216 11.50 -13.13 42.31
CA ARG A 216 11.71 -13.11 43.76
C ARG A 216 12.50 -11.87 44.20
N LEU A 217 12.15 -11.42 45.40
CA LEU A 217 12.70 -10.32 46.20
C LEU A 217 14.24 -10.25 46.17
N ALA A 218 14.77 -9.02 46.19
CA ALA A 218 16.20 -8.73 46.21
C ALA A 218 16.94 -9.50 47.33
N GLY A 219 18.02 -10.22 46.98
CA GLY A 219 18.98 -10.76 47.95
C GLY A 219 19.22 -12.28 48.00
N LYS A 220 18.72 -13.10 47.06
CA LYS A 220 19.08 -14.54 47.00
C LYS A 220 19.96 -14.91 45.78
N ALA A 221 20.85 -15.89 46.00
CA ALA A 221 21.87 -16.35 45.06
C ALA A 221 21.31 -16.79 43.68
N GLN A 222 22.01 -16.38 42.62
CA GLN A 222 21.72 -16.70 41.22
C GLN A 222 21.91 -18.20 40.94
N GLY A 223 20.88 -19.05 41.14
CA GLY A 223 21.08 -20.48 40.84
C GLY A 223 19.88 -21.36 40.51
N GLY A 224 18.64 -21.02 40.90
CA GLY A 224 17.57 -22.04 40.86
C GLY A 224 16.14 -21.53 40.72
N GLY A 225 15.90 -20.50 39.91
CA GLY A 225 14.53 -20.08 39.58
C GLY A 225 13.95 -20.91 38.44
N GLU A 226 12.72 -21.40 38.60
CA GLU A 226 11.96 -22.06 37.54
C GLU A 226 11.76 -21.09 36.36
N ARG A 227 12.05 -21.57 35.16
CA ARG A 227 12.06 -20.78 33.93
C ARG A 227 10.75 -21.01 33.20
N THR A 228 9.92 -19.98 33.08
CA THR A 228 8.67 -20.06 32.33
C THR A 228 8.92 -19.70 30.88
N LYS A 229 8.57 -20.62 29.97
CA LYS A 229 8.60 -20.38 28.52
C LYS A 229 7.40 -19.51 28.15
N PHE A 230 7.63 -18.47 27.36
CA PHE A 230 6.56 -17.66 26.78
C PHE A 230 6.81 -17.46 25.29
N GLU A 231 5.73 -17.33 24.52
CA GLU A 231 5.80 -17.01 23.10
C GLU A 231 6.13 -15.53 22.91
N ARG A 232 7.08 -15.23 22.03
CA ARG A 232 7.43 -13.83 21.77
C ARG A 232 6.49 -13.20 20.73
N PRO A 233 6.22 -11.88 20.80
CA PRO A 233 5.48 -11.17 19.75
C PRO A 233 6.07 -11.35 18.34
N GLU A 234 7.40 -11.51 18.22
CA GLU A 234 8.06 -11.71 16.93
C GLU A 234 7.72 -13.07 16.31
N GLN A 235 7.27 -14.07 17.07
CA GLN A 235 6.87 -15.36 16.50
C GLN A 235 5.55 -15.30 15.72
N LYS A 236 4.75 -14.26 15.96
CA LYS A 236 3.45 -14.03 15.31
C LYS A 236 3.57 -13.31 13.95
N GLY A 237 4.77 -12.96 13.52
CA GLY A 237 5.03 -12.16 12.32
C GLY A 237 5.47 -10.73 12.63
N ARG A 238 5.87 -10.00 11.58
CA ARG A 238 6.43 -8.65 11.69
C ARG A 238 5.34 -7.62 11.97
N TYR A 239 5.70 -6.58 12.72
CA TYR A 239 4.81 -5.47 13.01
C TYR A 239 4.44 -4.74 11.69
N PRO A 240 3.17 -4.37 11.46
CA PRO A 240 2.76 -3.61 10.28
C PRO A 240 3.52 -2.29 10.14
N ALA A 241 4.16 -2.07 8.99
CA ALA A 241 4.77 -0.78 8.66
C ALA A 241 3.74 0.19 8.06
N ASN A 242 3.98 1.50 8.17
CA ASN A 242 3.22 2.53 7.45
C ASN A 242 3.64 2.65 5.95
N LEU A 243 4.32 1.64 5.42
CA LEU A 243 4.68 1.53 4.01
C LEU A 243 4.16 0.21 3.46
N VAL A 244 3.45 0.30 2.35
CA VAL A 244 2.90 -0.84 1.60
C VAL A 244 3.51 -0.82 0.21
N LEU A 245 4.00 -1.97 -0.26
CA LEU A 245 4.56 -2.14 -1.60
C LEU A 245 3.53 -2.82 -2.51
N ASP A 246 3.68 -2.67 -3.82
CA ASP A 246 3.17 -3.66 -4.78
C ASP A 246 4.28 -4.65 -5.13
N GLU A 247 3.92 -5.75 -5.82
CA GLU A 247 4.89 -6.79 -6.22
C GLU A 247 6.08 -6.22 -7.01
N GLU A 248 5.84 -5.25 -7.89
CA GLU A 248 6.91 -4.65 -8.70
C GLU A 248 7.83 -3.76 -7.86
N SER A 249 7.30 -2.95 -6.94
CA SER A 249 8.10 -2.14 -6.02
C SER A 249 8.86 -3.01 -5.03
N ALA A 250 8.28 -4.15 -4.63
CA ALA A 250 8.93 -5.19 -3.84
C ALA A 250 10.11 -5.79 -4.60
N GLU A 251 9.91 -6.23 -5.85
CA GLU A 251 10.98 -6.73 -6.72
C GLU A 251 12.08 -5.69 -6.94
N MET A 252 11.73 -4.43 -7.24
CA MET A 252 12.70 -3.35 -7.40
C MET A 252 13.52 -3.06 -6.13
N LEU A 253 12.89 -3.18 -4.95
CA LEU A 253 13.57 -3.04 -3.67
C LEU A 253 14.52 -4.22 -3.41
N ASP A 254 14.09 -5.43 -3.77
CA ASP A 254 14.89 -6.65 -3.68
C ASP A 254 16.06 -6.62 -4.67
N GLU A 255 15.90 -6.07 -5.86
CA GLU A 255 16.98 -5.89 -6.84
C GLU A 255 18.07 -4.93 -6.37
N GLN A 256 17.70 -3.83 -5.69
CA GLN A 256 18.66 -2.86 -5.16
C GLN A 256 19.52 -3.46 -4.03
N ARG A 257 18.97 -4.41 -3.28
CA ARG A 257 19.62 -5.10 -2.16
C ARG A 257 19.13 -6.57 -2.11
N PRO A 258 19.69 -7.49 -2.91
CA PRO A 258 19.22 -8.89 -2.91
C PRO A 258 19.42 -9.61 -1.57
N PHE A 259 20.25 -9.04 -0.68
CA PHE A 259 20.50 -9.51 0.68
C PHE A 259 20.54 -8.33 1.66
N THR A 260 19.89 -8.46 2.80
CA THR A 260 19.89 -7.46 3.89
C THR A 260 21.19 -7.43 4.70
N SER A 261 21.99 -8.51 4.69
CA SER A 261 23.36 -8.53 5.22
C SER A 261 24.21 -9.64 4.59
N GLN A 262 25.44 -9.31 4.17
CA GLN A 262 26.54 -10.27 4.05
C GLN A 262 27.65 -9.78 4.99
N THR A 263 27.54 -10.10 6.27
CA THR A 263 28.66 -9.91 7.20
C THR A 263 29.37 -11.25 7.33
N GLY A 264 30.62 -11.31 6.89
CA GLY A 264 31.46 -12.51 7.05
C GLY A 264 31.79 -12.75 8.53
N ASN A 265 31.91 -14.03 8.91
CA ASN A 265 32.20 -14.51 10.27
C ASN A 265 33.25 -13.66 10.99
N ARG A 266 32.84 -12.89 12.01
CA ARG A 266 33.78 -12.20 12.89
C ARG A 266 34.11 -13.10 14.08
N LYS A 267 35.37 -13.51 14.21
CA LYS A 267 35.85 -14.28 15.37
C LYS A 267 35.81 -13.40 16.63
N VAL A 268 34.87 -13.65 17.54
CA VAL A 268 34.86 -13.01 18.86
C VAL A 268 35.92 -13.67 19.73
N LYS A 269 36.94 -12.89 20.15
CA LYS A 269 37.97 -13.36 21.10
C LYS A 269 37.47 -13.12 22.52
N HIS A 270 37.05 -14.16 23.24
CA HIS A 270 36.90 -14.08 24.69
C HIS A 270 38.22 -14.44 25.39
N ARG A 271 38.59 -13.66 26.41
CA ARG A 271 39.72 -13.97 27.31
C ARG A 271 39.20 -14.87 28.43
N VAL A 272 39.46 -16.17 28.33
CA VAL A 272 39.23 -17.10 29.46
C VAL A 272 40.38 -16.93 30.43
N GLN A 273 40.10 -16.49 31.66
CA GLN A 273 41.08 -16.51 32.74
C GLN A 273 40.94 -17.85 33.45
N GLN A 274 41.91 -18.74 33.24
CA GLN A 274 41.98 -20.02 33.96
C GLN A 274 43.00 -19.89 35.08
N GLU A 275 42.62 -20.28 36.30
CA GLU A 275 43.53 -20.47 37.42
C GLU A 275 44.41 -21.70 37.16
N THR A 276 45.48 -21.57 36.36
CA THR A 276 46.73 -22.36 36.44
C THR A 276 47.69 -22.00 35.30
N MET A 277 48.98 -22.00 35.63
CA MET A 277 50.11 -21.61 34.78
C MET A 277 50.34 -22.58 33.62
N SER A 278 49.88 -22.24 32.42
CA SER A 278 50.59 -22.46 31.15
C SER A 278 49.79 -21.87 29.98
N THR A 279 50.42 -20.95 29.24
CA THR A 279 50.04 -20.37 27.93
C THR A 279 48.52 -20.20 27.62
N PRO A 280 48.01 -18.96 27.50
CA PRO A 280 46.62 -18.73 27.12
C PRO A 280 46.40 -19.10 25.64
N PHE A 281 45.77 -20.25 25.38
CA PHE A 281 45.21 -20.53 24.06
C PHE A 281 43.89 -19.77 23.87
N SER A 282 43.85 -18.86 22.89
CA SER A 282 42.59 -18.28 22.42
C SER A 282 41.83 -19.33 21.60
N ARG A 283 40.87 -20.04 22.21
CA ARG A 283 39.83 -20.74 21.43
C ARG A 283 38.80 -19.70 21.00
N GLY A 284 38.88 -19.26 19.74
CA GLY A 284 37.75 -18.58 19.12
C GLY A 284 36.60 -19.57 19.04
N GLN A 285 35.46 -19.26 19.67
CA GLN A 285 34.21 -19.89 19.30
C GLN A 285 33.59 -19.06 18.18
N ASP A 286 33.09 -19.75 17.16
CA ASP A 286 32.23 -19.13 16.16
C ASP A 286 30.92 -18.77 16.86
N ALA A 287 30.65 -17.47 17.01
CA ALA A 287 29.32 -17.00 17.35
C ALA A 287 28.49 -17.00 16.06
N PRO A 288 27.32 -17.66 16.02
CA PRO A 288 26.42 -17.52 14.87
C PRO A 288 25.95 -16.06 14.79
N GLU A 289 26.44 -15.32 13.79
CA GLU A 289 25.88 -14.02 13.41
C GLU A 289 24.78 -14.20 12.36
N TYR A 290 23.84 -13.25 12.36
CA TYR A 290 22.62 -13.25 11.57
C TYR A 290 22.90 -13.31 10.06
N THR A 291 22.79 -14.49 9.46
CA THR A 291 22.71 -14.68 8.01
C THR A 291 21.25 -14.57 7.59
N ASP A 292 20.79 -13.35 7.35
CA ASP A 292 19.45 -13.06 6.87
C ASP A 292 19.44 -13.11 5.32
N SER A 293 18.66 -14.02 4.73
CA SER A 293 18.62 -14.27 3.28
C SER A 293 17.28 -13.86 2.66
N GLY A 294 17.33 -13.13 1.54
CA GLY A 294 16.20 -12.57 0.81
C GLY A 294 16.19 -11.03 0.80
N GLY A 295 15.44 -10.43 -0.12
CA GLY A 295 15.42 -8.98 -0.30
C GLY A 295 14.56 -8.22 0.72
N PRO A 296 14.63 -6.87 0.76
CA PRO A 296 13.99 -6.03 1.77
C PRO A 296 12.47 -5.90 1.61
N SER A 297 11.87 -6.42 0.54
CA SER A 297 10.42 -6.41 0.34
C SER A 297 9.65 -7.24 1.37
N ARG A 298 10.28 -8.30 1.91
CA ARG A 298 9.66 -9.19 2.92
C ARG A 298 9.27 -8.52 4.24
N PHE A 299 9.75 -7.30 4.46
CA PHE A 299 9.42 -6.50 5.64
C PHE A 299 8.15 -5.67 5.44
N PHE A 300 7.59 -5.62 4.22
CA PHE A 300 6.46 -4.79 3.86
C PHE A 300 5.29 -5.62 3.36
N TYR A 301 4.06 -5.12 3.55
CA TYR A 301 2.88 -5.72 2.93
C TYR A 301 2.92 -5.47 1.41
N CYS A 302 2.67 -6.50 0.61
CA CYS A 302 2.72 -6.43 -0.85
C CYS A 302 1.34 -6.72 -1.47
N ALA A 303 0.79 -5.81 -2.29
CA ALA A 303 -0.53 -5.98 -2.90
C ALA A 303 -0.64 -5.50 -4.35
N LYS A 304 -1.31 -6.29 -5.20
CA LYS A 304 -1.62 -5.95 -6.60
C LYS A 304 -2.99 -6.51 -6.99
N ALA A 305 -3.78 -5.70 -7.70
CA ALA A 305 -5.11 -6.09 -8.13
C ALA A 305 -5.02 -6.97 -9.38
N SER A 306 -5.40 -8.24 -9.28
CA SER A 306 -5.42 -9.15 -10.43
C SER A 306 -6.57 -8.81 -11.39
N ARG A 307 -6.55 -9.36 -12.61
CA ARG A 307 -7.66 -9.17 -13.55
C ARG A 307 -8.95 -9.81 -13.02
N SER A 308 -8.86 -11.03 -12.49
CA SER A 308 -10.01 -11.73 -11.92
C SER A 308 -10.67 -10.93 -10.80
N GLU A 309 -9.88 -10.25 -9.97
CA GLU A 309 -10.39 -9.37 -8.91
C GLU A 309 -11.11 -8.14 -9.47
N ARG A 310 -10.62 -7.56 -10.58
CA ARG A 310 -11.25 -6.38 -11.22
C ARG A 310 -12.58 -6.71 -11.88
N GLU A 311 -12.76 -7.95 -12.35
CA GLU A 311 -13.95 -8.40 -13.08
C GLU A 311 -14.97 -9.16 -12.21
N ALA A 312 -14.61 -9.48 -10.96
CA ALA A 312 -15.50 -10.15 -10.01
C ALA A 312 -16.78 -9.31 -9.77
N GLY A 313 -17.95 -9.94 -9.83
CA GLY A 313 -19.25 -9.29 -9.65
C GLY A 313 -19.82 -8.62 -10.90
N LEU A 314 -19.12 -8.68 -12.03
CA LEU A 314 -19.57 -8.15 -13.33
C LEU A 314 -19.99 -9.25 -14.31
N GLU A 315 -20.34 -10.44 -13.83
CA GLU A 315 -20.57 -11.62 -14.67
C GLU A 315 -21.69 -11.44 -15.70
N GLY A 316 -22.65 -10.56 -15.42
CA GLY A 316 -23.77 -10.20 -16.31
C GLY A 316 -23.53 -8.95 -17.18
N PHE A 317 -22.35 -8.32 -17.13
CA PHE A 317 -22.04 -7.14 -17.94
C PHE A 317 -21.28 -7.52 -19.22
N ASP A 318 -21.61 -6.82 -20.31
CA ASP A 318 -20.89 -6.92 -21.56
C ASP A 318 -19.49 -6.31 -21.43
N GLY A 319 -18.48 -7.04 -21.91
CA GLY A 319 -17.10 -6.56 -21.90
C GLY A 319 -16.86 -5.51 -23.00
N GLU A 320 -16.22 -4.40 -22.64
CA GLU A 320 -15.84 -3.34 -23.58
C GLU A 320 -14.35 -3.42 -23.93
N GLN A 321 -14.01 -2.94 -25.13
CA GLN A 321 -12.63 -2.85 -25.58
C GLN A 321 -12.01 -1.55 -25.08
N ARG A 322 -10.92 -1.66 -24.32
CA ARG A 322 -10.28 -0.52 -23.64
C ARG A 322 -9.48 0.40 -24.57
N ASP A 323 -9.10 -0.10 -25.75
CA ASP A 323 -8.32 0.61 -26.74
C ASP A 323 -8.86 0.32 -28.14
N LEU A 324 -9.60 1.28 -28.70
CA LEU A 324 -10.19 1.21 -30.05
C LEU A 324 -9.15 1.30 -31.17
N SER A 325 -7.88 1.59 -30.86
CA SER A 325 -6.80 1.59 -31.85
C SER A 325 -6.36 0.17 -32.24
N ARG A 326 -6.82 -0.86 -31.52
CA ARG A 326 -6.55 -2.28 -31.84
C ARG A 326 -7.80 -3.02 -32.30
N ARG A 327 -7.62 -4.02 -33.16
CA ARG A 327 -8.73 -4.83 -33.67
C ARG A 327 -9.07 -5.98 -32.71
N PRO A 328 -10.34 -6.42 -32.63
CA PRO A 328 -10.77 -7.50 -31.73
C PRO A 328 -10.10 -8.86 -31.97
N ASP A 329 -9.51 -9.07 -33.14
CA ASP A 329 -8.91 -10.32 -33.63
C ASP A 329 -7.37 -10.38 -33.50
N GLN A 330 -6.74 -9.33 -32.96
CA GLN A 330 -5.29 -9.23 -32.83
C GLN A 330 -4.77 -10.11 -31.68
N LYS A 331 -3.83 -11.04 -31.92
CA LYS A 331 -3.26 -11.90 -30.86
C LYS A 331 -2.50 -11.10 -29.80
N ALA A 332 -2.61 -11.52 -28.53
CA ALA A 332 -1.84 -10.96 -27.42
C ALA A 332 -0.33 -11.10 -27.69
N MET A 333 0.43 -10.05 -27.42
CA MET A 333 1.85 -9.99 -27.81
C MET A 333 2.80 -10.61 -26.80
N ASN A 334 2.28 -11.33 -25.79
CA ASN A 334 2.95 -12.22 -24.83
C ASN A 334 1.88 -12.75 -23.84
N ASP A 335 2.23 -13.82 -23.12
CA ASP A 335 1.46 -14.58 -22.13
C ASP A 335 1.36 -13.93 -20.74
N GLY A 336 1.96 -12.75 -20.56
CA GLY A 336 1.86 -11.97 -19.31
C GLY A 336 0.49 -11.35 -19.07
N GLU A 337 -0.22 -11.85 -18.06
CA GLU A 337 -1.45 -11.23 -17.54
C GLU A 337 -1.17 -9.80 -17.04
N GLY A 338 -1.92 -8.81 -17.52
CA GLY A 338 -1.77 -7.40 -17.12
C GLY A 338 -0.79 -6.55 -17.93
N ASN A 339 -0.15 -7.11 -18.97
CA ASN A 339 0.73 -6.38 -19.87
C ASN A 339 0.04 -5.14 -20.49
N PRO A 340 0.58 -3.91 -20.35
CA PRO A 340 0.06 -2.70 -20.99
C PRO A 340 -0.19 -2.84 -22.50
N TYR A 341 0.62 -3.66 -23.18
CA TYR A 341 0.53 -3.92 -24.61
C TYR A 341 -0.60 -4.89 -25.01
N ASN A 342 -1.26 -5.55 -24.04
CA ASN A 342 -2.39 -6.47 -24.26
C ASN A 342 -3.77 -5.85 -23.92
N ARG A 343 -3.82 -4.60 -23.43
CA ARG A 343 -5.05 -3.92 -22.97
C ARG A 343 -6.13 -3.71 -24.04
N GLY A 344 -5.78 -3.79 -25.31
CA GLY A 344 -6.70 -3.64 -26.44
C GLY A 344 -7.18 -4.94 -27.09
N VAL A 345 -6.64 -6.10 -26.66
CA VAL A 345 -6.93 -7.40 -27.29
C VAL A 345 -8.06 -8.13 -26.57
N VAL A 346 -8.15 -7.98 -25.26
CA VAL A 346 -9.11 -8.70 -24.44
C VAL A 346 -10.18 -7.74 -23.95
N LYS A 347 -11.45 -8.05 -24.26
CA LYS A 347 -12.60 -7.33 -23.71
C LYS A 347 -12.58 -7.44 -22.19
N VAL A 348 -12.71 -6.29 -21.53
CA VAL A 348 -12.75 -6.22 -20.07
C VAL A 348 -14.09 -5.65 -19.63
N ARG A 349 -14.68 -6.24 -18.60
CA ARG A 349 -15.96 -5.76 -18.04
C ARG A 349 -15.76 -4.53 -17.17
N ASN A 350 -14.63 -4.49 -16.46
CA ASN A 350 -14.21 -3.32 -15.70
C ASN A 350 -13.20 -2.51 -16.52
N ASN A 351 -13.65 -1.42 -17.13
CA ASN A 351 -12.79 -0.51 -17.89
C ASN A 351 -12.15 0.59 -17.00
N HIS A 352 -12.50 0.64 -15.71
CA HIS A 352 -12.03 1.68 -14.79
C HIS A 352 -10.55 1.48 -14.44
N PRO A 353 -9.71 2.52 -14.57
CA PRO A 353 -8.27 2.37 -14.38
C PRO A 353 -7.84 2.21 -12.93
N THR A 354 -8.60 2.75 -11.98
CA THR A 354 -8.25 2.83 -10.56
C THR A 354 -9.14 1.86 -9.78
N VAL A 355 -8.59 0.70 -9.44
CA VAL A 355 -9.21 -0.31 -8.56
C VAL A 355 -8.16 -0.70 -7.54
N LYS A 356 -8.51 -0.68 -6.26
CA LYS A 356 -7.64 -1.11 -5.16
C LYS A 356 -7.61 -2.65 -5.07
N PRO A 357 -6.45 -3.28 -4.81
CA PRO A 357 -6.38 -4.73 -4.62
C PRO A 357 -7.28 -5.19 -3.47
N ILE A 358 -7.99 -6.31 -3.63
CA ILE A 358 -8.84 -6.85 -2.56
C ILE A 358 -7.99 -7.23 -1.34
N THR A 359 -6.78 -7.74 -1.58
CA THR A 359 -5.80 -8.07 -0.55
C THR A 359 -5.46 -6.85 0.30
N LEU A 360 -5.16 -5.70 -0.32
CA LEU A 360 -4.93 -4.42 0.37
C LEU A 360 -6.12 -4.01 1.24
N ILE A 361 -7.34 -4.04 0.67
CA ILE A 361 -8.55 -3.67 1.42
C ILE A 361 -8.79 -4.62 2.59
N LYS A 362 -8.58 -5.93 2.41
CA LYS A 362 -8.67 -6.92 3.49
C LYS A 362 -7.66 -6.65 4.61
N TRP A 363 -6.42 -6.32 4.26
CA TRP A 363 -5.38 -6.03 5.24
C TRP A 363 -5.69 -4.75 6.03
N LEU A 364 -6.09 -3.67 5.35
CA LEU A 364 -6.52 -2.42 5.98
C LEU A 364 -7.76 -2.61 6.87
N ALA A 365 -8.76 -3.34 6.40
CA ALA A 365 -9.94 -3.68 7.20
C ALA A 365 -9.55 -4.53 8.43
N THR A 366 -8.60 -5.45 8.28
CA THR A 366 -8.11 -6.28 9.39
C THR A 366 -7.46 -5.44 10.48
N LEU A 367 -6.67 -4.43 10.11
CA LEU A 367 -6.10 -3.46 11.06
C LEU A 367 -7.17 -2.72 11.87
N LEU A 368 -8.32 -2.43 11.26
CA LEU A 368 -9.40 -1.66 11.86
C LEU A 368 -10.39 -2.49 12.69
N LEU A 369 -10.43 -3.82 12.50
CA LEU A 369 -11.44 -4.67 13.13
C LEU A 369 -11.18 -4.83 14.63
N PRO A 370 -12.19 -4.57 15.49
CA PRO A 370 -12.09 -4.89 16.90
C PRO A 370 -12.13 -6.41 17.15
N PRO A 371 -11.74 -6.87 18.35
CA PRO A 371 -11.73 -8.29 18.69
C PRO A 371 -13.11 -8.94 18.54
N ASP A 372 -13.15 -10.26 18.27
CA ASP A 372 -14.40 -11.01 18.07
C ASP A 372 -15.39 -10.93 19.25
N SER A 373 -14.90 -10.63 20.46
CA SER A 373 -15.69 -10.43 21.67
C SER A 373 -16.49 -9.12 21.65
N VAL A 374 -16.06 -8.11 20.89
CA VAL A 374 -16.78 -6.85 20.70
C VAL A 374 -17.81 -7.08 19.61
N LYS A 375 -19.09 -7.10 19.96
CA LYS A 375 -20.20 -7.29 19.02
C LYS A 375 -21.27 -6.20 19.21
N PRO A 376 -21.85 -5.69 18.12
CA PRO A 376 -21.50 -5.96 16.72
C PRO A 376 -20.18 -5.29 16.30
N ARG A 377 -19.38 -5.93 15.44
CA ARG A 377 -18.23 -5.26 14.80
C ARG A 377 -18.75 -4.49 13.60
N ARG A 378 -18.55 -3.17 13.61
CA ARG A 378 -19.11 -2.23 12.63
C ARG A 378 -18.06 -1.26 12.19
#